data_AF-A0A2M6GH27-F1
#
_entry.id   AF-A0A2M6GH27-F1
#
_cell.length_a   1.000
_cell.length_b   1.000
_cell.length_c   1.000
_cell.angle_alpha   90.00
_cell.angle_beta   90.00
_cell.angle_gamma   90.00
#
_symmetry.space_group_name_H-M   'P 1'
#
loop_
_entity.id
_entity.type
_entity.pdbx_description
1 polymer ?
#
loop_
_entity_poly.entity_id
_entity_poly.type
_entity_poly.pdbx_seq_one_letter_code
_entity_poly.pdbx_strand_id
1 'polypeptide(L)'
;MYFRYYILISLFFICSCARQGYFQQDALYTSTSSPQTDIASPQYYLVTAGKHYKKNKIHQLFWGKHYREVWATPVKAPAIDLNSIKGGLHPVELGGGLQSTSLSLRDKQGHLFTMRTLDKDPAKSISPFFRKTFLANLMRDQTSAINPYAAFVVPTLAEAAQLYHTNPELYYVPKQNAGLGKFSEPFGGKVVMLEEKFTVKESLTLDFGNATNLVNTETFLQNRFSSPDYSLNQLAFA
;
A
#
# COMPACT_ATOMS: atom_id res chain seq x y z
N MET A 1 26.25 -35.72 -22.71
CA MET A 1 26.76 -34.34 -22.85
C MET A 1 25.83 -33.25 -22.29
N TYR A 2 24.54 -33.54 -22.04
CA TYR A 2 23.57 -32.55 -21.52
C TYR A 2 23.66 -32.26 -20.01
N PHE A 3 24.18 -33.19 -19.19
CA PHE A 3 24.22 -33.05 -17.73
C PHE A 3 25.12 -31.92 -17.22
N ARG A 4 26.21 -31.60 -17.95
CA ARG A 4 27.13 -30.50 -17.60
C ARG A 4 26.52 -29.11 -17.81
N TYR A 5 25.61 -28.95 -18.77
CA TYR A 5 24.94 -27.66 -19.03
C TYR A 5 23.85 -27.36 -17.99
N TYR A 6 23.11 -28.37 -17.50
CA TYR A 6 22.13 -28.18 -16.43
C TYR A 6 22.80 -27.76 -15.11
N ILE A 7 23.99 -28.29 -14.80
CA ILE A 7 24.76 -27.91 -13.61
C ILE A 7 25.26 -26.46 -13.72
N LEU A 8 25.76 -26.04 -14.88
CA LEU A 8 26.23 -24.66 -15.10
C LEU A 8 25.10 -23.62 -15.08
N ILE A 9 23.92 -23.97 -15.62
CA ILE A 9 22.72 -23.12 -15.54
C ILE A 9 22.20 -23.06 -14.10
N SER A 10 22.19 -24.20 -13.38
CA SER A 10 21.80 -24.27 -11.97
C SER A 10 22.73 -23.43 -11.06
N LEU A 11 24.04 -23.43 -11.31
CA LEU A 11 25.01 -22.68 -10.51
C LEU A 11 24.92 -21.15 -10.73
N PHE A 12 24.55 -20.70 -11.92
CA PHE A 12 24.38 -19.28 -12.22
C PHE A 12 23.17 -18.65 -11.51
N PHE A 13 22.11 -19.42 -11.25
CA PHE A 13 20.94 -18.93 -10.52
C PHE A 13 21.18 -18.81 -9.01
N ILE A 14 22.05 -19.60 -8.41
CA ILE A 14 22.21 -19.62 -6.94
C ILE A 14 23.19 -18.54 -6.43
N CYS A 15 24.11 -18.07 -7.29
CA CYS A 15 25.14 -17.10 -6.90
C CYS A 15 24.78 -15.62 -7.14
N SER A 16 23.61 -15.31 -7.70
CA SER A 16 23.22 -13.91 -7.91
C SER A 16 22.57 -13.32 -6.64
N CYS A 17 23.25 -12.36 -6.02
CA CYS A 17 22.78 -11.65 -4.83
C CYS A 17 21.52 -10.81 -5.12
N ALA A 18 20.67 -10.66 -4.10
CA ALA A 18 19.57 -9.69 -4.13
C ALA A 18 20.13 -8.28 -4.38
N ARG A 19 19.43 -7.49 -5.20
CA ARG A 19 19.89 -6.14 -5.55
C ARG A 19 19.64 -5.23 -4.34
N GLN A 20 20.70 -4.60 -3.82
CA GLN A 20 20.60 -3.69 -2.66
C GLN A 20 19.73 -2.45 -2.93
N GLY A 21 19.68 -1.97 -4.19
CA GLY A 21 18.83 -0.85 -4.61
C GLY A 21 17.76 -1.26 -5.62
N TYR A 22 16.93 -2.27 -5.28
CA TYR A 22 15.86 -2.71 -6.18
C TYR A 22 14.79 -1.62 -6.36
N PHE A 23 14.36 -1.00 -5.27
CA PHE A 23 13.30 -0.01 -5.24
C PHE A 23 13.80 1.39 -5.57
N GLN A 24 12.91 2.23 -6.06
CA GLN A 24 13.13 3.67 -6.10
C GLN A 24 13.36 4.23 -4.67
N GLN A 25 14.40 5.04 -4.52
CA GLN A 25 14.70 5.71 -3.25
C GLN A 25 13.74 6.86 -2.97
N ASP A 26 13.22 7.47 -4.04
CA ASP A 26 12.24 8.55 -3.97
C ASP A 26 11.24 8.40 -5.11
N ALA A 27 9.98 8.65 -4.79
CA ALA A 27 8.85 8.56 -5.70
C ALA A 27 8.73 9.74 -6.66
N LEU A 28 9.38 10.86 -6.37
CA LEU A 28 9.43 11.99 -7.30
C LEU A 28 9.83 11.52 -8.71
N TYR A 29 9.07 11.96 -9.71
CA TYR A 29 9.27 11.58 -11.10
C TYR A 29 10.63 12.08 -11.62
N THR A 30 10.96 13.33 -11.30
CA THR A 30 12.26 13.94 -11.54
C THR A 30 12.86 14.41 -10.22
N SER A 31 14.19 14.43 -10.09
CA SER A 31 14.91 14.93 -8.90
C SER A 31 14.60 16.40 -8.56
N THR A 32 13.99 17.11 -9.50
CA THR A 32 13.61 18.52 -9.43
C THR A 32 12.12 18.69 -9.69
N SER A 33 11.28 17.69 -9.38
CA SER A 33 9.83 17.90 -9.40
C SER A 33 9.49 18.90 -8.29
N SER A 34 9.65 20.18 -8.63
CA SER A 34 9.31 21.28 -7.77
C SER A 34 7.81 21.20 -7.48
N PRO A 35 7.42 21.57 -6.26
CA PRO A 35 6.01 21.57 -5.93
C PRO A 35 5.25 22.48 -6.88
N GLN A 36 4.18 21.96 -7.49
CA GLN A 36 3.27 22.79 -8.26
C GLN A 36 2.32 23.47 -7.27
N THR A 37 2.48 24.79 -7.12
CA THR A 37 1.64 25.62 -6.28
C THR A 37 0.62 26.34 -7.15
N ASP A 38 -0.62 25.87 -7.15
CA ASP A 38 -1.75 26.73 -7.48
C ASP A 38 -2.06 27.55 -6.22
N ILE A 39 -2.17 28.87 -6.36
CA ILE A 39 -2.15 29.87 -5.26
C ILE A 39 -3.28 29.67 -4.21
N ALA A 40 -4.20 28.73 -4.44
CA ALA A 40 -5.31 28.37 -3.55
C ALA A 40 -5.44 26.86 -3.27
N SER A 41 -4.44 26.02 -3.57
CA SER A 41 -4.58 24.55 -3.51
C SER A 41 -3.41 23.84 -2.81
N PRO A 42 -3.61 22.61 -2.32
CA PRO A 42 -2.55 21.82 -1.70
C PRO A 42 -1.34 21.70 -2.61
N GLN A 43 -0.16 21.61 -2.01
CA GLN A 43 1.07 21.42 -2.76
C GLN A 43 1.08 20.03 -3.42
N TYR A 44 1.13 19.97 -4.75
CA TYR A 44 1.17 18.71 -5.51
C TYR A 44 2.56 18.39 -6.04
N TYR A 45 2.86 17.09 -6.08
CA TYR A 45 4.08 16.52 -6.65
C TYR A 45 3.75 15.54 -7.76
N LEU A 46 4.57 15.52 -8.82
CA LEU A 46 4.56 14.45 -9.80
C LEU A 46 5.37 13.27 -9.28
N VAL A 47 4.68 12.16 -9.00
CA VAL A 47 5.27 10.95 -8.42
C VAL A 47 5.00 9.72 -9.28
N THR A 48 5.84 8.71 -9.13
CA THR A 48 5.65 7.38 -9.71
C THR A 48 5.47 6.36 -8.58
N ALA A 49 4.52 5.43 -8.72
CA ALA A 49 4.32 4.39 -7.72
C ALA A 49 5.53 3.45 -7.60
N GLY A 50 6.17 3.11 -8.74
CA GLY A 50 7.31 2.20 -8.79
C GLY A 50 8.01 2.19 -10.15
N LYS A 51 8.77 3.23 -10.46
CA LYS A 51 9.50 3.36 -11.75
C LYS A 51 10.51 2.24 -11.99
N HIS A 52 10.99 1.57 -10.94
CA HIS A 52 11.89 0.41 -11.04
C HIS A 52 11.23 -0.81 -11.72
N TYR A 53 9.90 -0.86 -11.79
CA TYR A 53 9.15 -1.89 -12.51
C TYR A 53 9.14 -1.69 -14.03
N LYS A 54 9.56 -0.53 -14.56
CA LYS A 54 9.68 -0.35 -16.00
C LYS A 54 10.81 -1.22 -16.54
N LYS A 55 10.48 -2.14 -17.45
CA LYS A 55 11.42 -3.09 -18.06
C LYS A 55 11.26 -3.12 -19.58
N ASN A 56 12.32 -3.50 -20.28
CA ASN A 56 12.30 -3.60 -21.74
C ASN A 56 11.45 -4.79 -22.23
N LYS A 57 11.18 -4.84 -23.54
CA LYS A 57 10.36 -5.89 -24.17
C LYS A 57 10.92 -7.31 -23.98
N ILE A 58 12.24 -7.46 -23.91
CA ILE A 58 12.87 -8.77 -23.70
C ILE A 58 12.54 -9.29 -22.31
N HIS A 59 12.69 -8.47 -21.27
CA HIS A 59 12.27 -8.84 -19.91
C HIS A 59 10.78 -9.17 -19.87
N GLN A 60 9.94 -8.37 -20.53
CA GLN A 60 8.50 -8.60 -20.57
C GLN A 60 8.11 -9.89 -21.33
N LEU A 61 8.92 -10.34 -22.28
CA LEU A 61 8.70 -11.60 -22.98
C LEU A 61 8.82 -12.80 -22.03
N PHE A 62 9.81 -12.77 -21.12
CA PHE A 62 10.05 -13.85 -20.16
C PHE A 62 9.22 -13.74 -18.89
N TRP A 63 8.91 -12.51 -18.44
CA TRP A 63 8.28 -12.24 -17.14
C TRP A 63 6.92 -11.54 -17.27
N GLY A 64 6.26 -11.66 -18.42
CA GLY A 64 4.95 -11.06 -18.71
C GLY A 64 4.99 -9.56 -18.97
N LYS A 65 3.88 -8.95 -19.42
CA LYS A 65 3.76 -7.48 -19.60
C LYS A 65 3.37 -6.77 -18.30
N HIS A 66 2.37 -7.30 -17.61
CA HIS A 66 1.82 -6.80 -16.34
C HIS A 66 1.43 -5.30 -16.36
N TYR A 67 1.27 -4.67 -15.19
CA TYR A 67 0.93 -3.26 -15.04
C TYR A 67 2.17 -2.34 -14.97
N ARG A 68 3.31 -2.77 -15.50
CA ARG A 68 4.61 -2.06 -15.37
C ARG A 68 4.55 -0.61 -15.86
N GLU A 69 3.84 -0.34 -16.95
CA GLU A 69 3.64 1.03 -17.42
C GLU A 69 2.79 1.85 -16.46
N VAL A 70 1.76 1.27 -15.84
CA VAL A 70 0.94 1.94 -14.81
C VAL A 70 1.78 2.27 -13.58
N TRP A 71 2.61 1.35 -13.11
CA TRP A 71 3.55 1.59 -12.01
C TRP A 71 4.53 2.73 -12.27
N ALA A 72 4.95 2.91 -13.52
CA ALA A 72 5.91 3.92 -13.93
C ALA A 72 5.27 5.24 -14.40
N THR A 73 3.94 5.30 -14.49
CA THR A 73 3.22 6.49 -14.96
C THR A 73 3.28 7.59 -13.90
N PRO A 74 3.73 8.81 -14.24
CA PRO A 74 3.69 9.93 -13.31
C PRO A 74 2.24 10.34 -13.00
N VAL A 75 1.93 10.49 -11.72
CA VAL A 75 0.63 10.96 -11.23
C VAL A 75 0.83 12.14 -10.29
N LYS A 76 -0.16 13.03 -10.21
CA LYS A 76 -0.18 14.09 -9.20
C LYS A 76 -0.59 13.49 -7.86
N ALA A 77 0.20 13.74 -6.83
CA ALA A 77 -0.15 13.40 -5.45
C ALA A 77 0.09 14.61 -4.54
N PRO A 78 -0.87 14.97 -3.67
CA PRO A 78 -0.65 15.96 -2.65
C PRO A 78 0.42 15.49 -1.66
N ALA A 79 1.21 16.42 -1.12
CA ALA A 79 2.05 16.11 0.02
C ALA A 79 1.22 15.93 1.29
N ILE A 80 1.51 14.88 2.04
CA ILE A 80 0.90 14.69 3.36
C ILE A 80 1.65 15.49 4.42
N ASP A 81 0.88 16.14 5.30
CA ASP A 81 1.33 16.67 6.57
C ASP A 81 0.34 16.20 7.64
N LEU A 82 0.82 15.31 8.52
CA LEU A 82 -0.03 14.73 9.56
C LEU A 82 -0.54 15.77 10.56
N ASN A 83 0.10 16.93 10.70
CA ASN A 83 -0.37 17.94 11.66
C ASN A 83 -1.65 18.65 11.20
N SER A 84 -1.88 18.71 9.88
CA SER A 84 -2.98 19.46 9.27
C SER A 84 -4.05 18.56 8.65
N ILE A 85 -3.66 17.41 8.09
CA ILE A 85 -4.59 16.49 7.43
C ILE A 85 -5.63 15.93 8.41
N LYS A 86 -6.90 15.87 7.97
CA LYS A 86 -8.05 15.36 8.77
C LYS A 86 -8.13 15.95 10.19
N GLY A 87 -7.73 17.22 10.38
CA GLY A 87 -7.75 17.87 11.71
C GLY A 87 -6.57 17.53 12.63
N GLY A 88 -5.57 16.82 12.10
CA GLY A 88 -4.38 16.36 12.80
C GLY A 88 -4.44 14.87 13.12
N LEU A 89 -3.47 14.12 12.61
CA LEU A 89 -3.29 12.69 12.83
C LEU A 89 -2.01 12.42 13.61
N HIS A 90 -2.12 11.57 14.62
CA HIS A 90 -0.99 11.14 15.45
C HIS A 90 -0.56 9.72 15.10
N PRO A 91 0.73 9.50 14.79
CA PRO A 91 1.27 8.16 14.62
C PRO A 91 1.16 7.29 15.86
N VAL A 92 0.58 6.09 15.71
CA VAL A 92 0.36 5.14 16.80
C VAL A 92 1.35 3.98 16.71
N GLU A 93 1.28 3.20 15.64
CA GLU A 93 1.97 1.91 15.56
C GLU A 93 2.33 1.51 14.13
N LEU A 94 3.57 1.06 13.94
CA LEU A 94 3.97 0.39 12.70
C LEU A 94 3.35 -1.00 12.63
N GLY A 95 2.70 -1.27 11.53
CA GLY A 95 2.30 -2.60 11.12
C GLY A 95 2.80 -2.89 9.72
N GLY A 96 2.04 -3.72 9.02
CA GLY A 96 2.40 -4.18 7.70
C GLY A 96 3.02 -5.56 7.80
N GLY A 97 2.34 -6.54 7.21
CA GLY A 97 2.75 -7.93 7.25
C GLY A 97 3.94 -8.19 6.32
N LEU A 98 3.75 -9.11 5.38
CA LEU A 98 4.85 -9.62 4.56
C LEU A 98 5.08 -8.86 3.25
N GLN A 99 4.34 -7.77 3.02
CA GLN A 99 4.21 -7.14 1.69
C GLN A 99 4.34 -5.61 1.74
N SER A 100 3.51 -4.91 2.50
CA SER A 100 3.50 -3.44 2.59
C SER A 100 3.81 -2.99 4.00
N THR A 101 4.45 -1.84 4.17
CA THR A 101 4.59 -1.19 5.48
C THR A 101 3.34 -0.34 5.74
N SER A 102 2.73 -0.47 6.91
CA SER A 102 1.58 0.35 7.31
C SER A 102 1.85 1.06 8.63
N LEU A 103 1.21 2.20 8.83
CA LEU A 103 1.22 2.97 10.07
C LEU A 103 -0.23 3.20 10.49
N SER A 104 -0.57 2.78 11.70
CA SER A 104 -1.83 3.14 12.33
C SER A 104 -1.71 4.58 12.81
N LEU A 105 -2.71 5.39 12.50
CA LEU A 105 -2.82 6.80 12.86
C LEU A 105 -4.11 7.00 13.66
N ARG A 106 -4.15 8.02 14.51
CA ARG A 106 -5.34 8.38 15.29
C ARG A 106 -5.53 9.89 15.32
N ASP A 107 -6.76 10.35 15.15
CA ASP A 107 -7.08 11.77 15.33
C ASP A 107 -7.37 12.12 16.81
N LYS A 108 -7.75 13.37 17.08
CA LYS A 108 -8.08 13.84 18.43
C LYS A 108 -9.39 13.26 18.97
N GLN A 109 -10.29 12.83 18.08
CA GLN A 109 -11.60 12.27 18.41
C GLN A 109 -11.51 10.76 18.70
N GLY A 110 -10.38 10.12 18.38
CA GLY A 110 -10.14 8.71 18.57
C GLY A 110 -10.41 7.87 17.32
N HIS A 111 -10.79 8.49 16.20
CA HIS A 111 -10.93 7.77 14.93
C HIS A 111 -9.58 7.25 14.48
N LEU A 112 -9.58 6.04 13.94
CA LEU A 112 -8.38 5.40 13.43
C LEU A 112 -8.29 5.54 11.91
N PHE A 113 -7.07 5.74 11.45
CA PHE A 113 -6.70 5.71 10.05
C PHE A 113 -5.53 4.76 9.86
N THR A 114 -5.32 4.30 8.64
CA THR A 114 -4.10 3.59 8.26
C THR A 114 -3.45 4.22 7.04
N MET A 115 -2.16 4.47 7.15
CA MET A 115 -1.32 4.91 6.04
C MET A 115 -0.45 3.73 5.60
N ARG A 116 -0.48 3.37 4.32
CA ARG A 116 0.23 2.20 3.78
C ARG A 116 1.06 2.57 2.56
N THR A 117 2.27 2.03 2.45
CA THR A 117 3.08 2.20 1.24
C THR A 117 2.38 1.56 0.04
N LEU A 118 2.34 2.27 -1.08
CA LEU A 118 1.73 1.76 -2.30
C LEU A 118 2.61 0.67 -2.94
N ASP A 119 3.92 0.92 -2.96
CA ASP A 119 4.94 -0.05 -3.37
C ASP A 119 5.14 -1.11 -2.28
N LYS A 120 5.38 -2.36 -2.71
CA LYS A 120 5.38 -3.55 -1.84
C LYS A 120 6.73 -4.26 -1.88
N ASP A 121 7.23 -4.62 -0.71
CA ASP A 121 8.38 -5.51 -0.55
C ASP A 121 7.95 -6.91 -0.05
N PRO A 122 7.64 -7.85 -0.97
CA PRO A 122 7.32 -9.23 -0.65
C PRO A 122 8.49 -10.01 -0.06
N ALA A 123 9.71 -9.46 0.03
CA ALA A 123 10.88 -10.23 0.44
C ALA A 123 10.74 -10.86 1.84
N LYS A 124 9.90 -10.30 2.71
CA LYS A 124 9.61 -10.91 4.01
C LYS A 124 8.81 -12.22 3.89
N SER A 125 8.09 -12.43 2.78
CA SER A 125 7.27 -13.63 2.51
C SER A 125 8.10 -14.87 2.17
N ILE A 126 9.36 -14.71 1.74
CA ILE A 126 10.26 -15.84 1.45
C ILE A 126 11.16 -16.14 2.66
N SER A 127 11.65 -17.38 2.73
CA SER A 127 12.50 -17.82 3.84
C SER A 127 13.75 -16.95 3.98
N PRO A 128 14.27 -16.72 5.20
CA PRO A 128 15.44 -15.86 5.42
C PRO A 128 16.65 -16.20 4.56
N PHE A 129 16.83 -17.48 4.22
CA PHE A 129 17.87 -17.97 3.33
C PHE A 129 17.78 -17.37 1.93
N PHE A 130 16.58 -17.28 1.35
CA PHE A 130 16.38 -16.78 -0.01
C PHE A 130 16.25 -15.25 -0.10
N ARG A 131 16.12 -14.53 1.03
CA ARG A 131 15.99 -13.06 1.04
C ARG A 131 17.20 -12.33 0.46
N LYS A 132 18.37 -12.98 0.48
CA LYS A 132 19.63 -12.44 -0.05
C LYS A 132 19.93 -12.89 -1.48
N THR A 133 19.06 -13.65 -2.14
CA THR A 133 19.28 -14.19 -3.48
C THR A 133 18.41 -13.49 -4.53
N PHE A 134 18.62 -13.82 -5.80
CA PHE A 134 17.79 -13.34 -6.91
C PHE A 134 16.29 -13.60 -6.72
N LEU A 135 15.90 -14.60 -5.92
CA LEU A 135 14.50 -14.91 -5.67
C LEU A 135 13.77 -13.74 -5.02
N ALA A 136 14.44 -12.96 -4.17
CA ALA A 136 13.89 -11.72 -3.62
C ALA A 136 13.60 -10.70 -4.73
N ASN A 137 14.50 -10.56 -5.71
CA ASN A 137 14.30 -9.65 -6.84
C ASN A 137 13.16 -10.13 -7.75
N LEU A 138 13.04 -11.44 -7.96
CA LEU A 138 11.94 -12.03 -8.73
C LEU A 138 10.60 -11.77 -8.05
N MET A 139 10.49 -12.03 -6.74
CA MET A 139 9.28 -11.74 -5.97
C MET A 139 8.90 -10.26 -6.04
N ARG A 140 9.88 -9.37 -5.90
CA ARG A 140 9.65 -7.94 -6.06
C ARG A 140 9.17 -7.60 -7.47
N ASP A 141 9.74 -8.19 -8.52
CA ASP A 141 9.29 -7.96 -9.92
C ASP A 141 7.85 -8.42 -10.13
N GLN A 142 7.45 -9.53 -9.51
CA GLN A 142 6.08 -10.05 -9.59
C GLN A 142 5.04 -9.13 -8.94
N THR A 143 5.43 -8.20 -8.05
CA THR A 143 4.53 -7.12 -7.60
C THR A 143 3.96 -6.31 -8.77
N SER A 144 4.71 -6.20 -9.88
CA SER A 144 4.24 -5.47 -11.07
C SER A 144 2.99 -6.06 -11.72
N ALA A 145 2.65 -7.32 -11.41
CA ALA A 145 1.41 -7.98 -11.84
C ALA A 145 0.14 -7.39 -11.20
N ILE A 146 0.28 -6.65 -10.10
CA ILE A 146 -0.82 -5.97 -9.41
C ILE A 146 -0.98 -4.56 -9.98
N ASN A 147 -2.22 -4.10 -10.15
CA ASN A 147 -2.48 -2.68 -10.45
C ASN A 147 -2.26 -1.85 -9.16
N PRO A 148 -1.31 -0.90 -9.14
CA PRO A 148 -1.00 -0.13 -7.93
C PRO A 148 -2.17 0.74 -7.48
N TYR A 149 -3.07 1.14 -8.38
CA TYR A 149 -4.16 2.08 -8.08
C TYR A 149 -5.54 1.42 -7.95
N ALA A 150 -5.60 0.08 -7.94
CA ALA A 150 -6.87 -0.65 -7.90
C ALA A 150 -7.76 -0.27 -6.70
N ALA A 151 -7.15 -0.04 -5.52
CA ALA A 151 -7.89 0.32 -4.31
C ALA A 151 -8.68 1.62 -4.45
N PHE A 152 -8.19 2.58 -5.25
CA PHE A 152 -8.85 3.88 -5.45
C PHE A 152 -10.07 3.81 -6.37
N VAL A 153 -10.27 2.69 -7.08
CA VAL A 153 -11.45 2.46 -7.93
C VAL A 153 -12.60 1.84 -7.12
N VAL A 154 -12.29 1.16 -6.01
CA VAL A 154 -13.27 0.43 -5.20
C VAL A 154 -14.38 1.34 -4.64
N PRO A 155 -14.10 2.55 -4.11
CA PRO A 155 -15.15 3.41 -3.54
C PRO A 155 -16.27 3.70 -4.53
N THR A 156 -15.95 4.09 -5.77
CA THR A 156 -16.96 4.40 -6.78
C THR A 156 -17.84 3.19 -7.13
N LEU A 157 -17.26 1.98 -7.15
CA LEU A 157 -18.01 0.75 -7.41
C LEU A 157 -18.88 0.38 -6.20
N ALA A 158 -18.35 0.51 -4.99
CA ALA A 158 -19.06 0.22 -3.75
C ALA A 158 -20.22 1.20 -3.53
N GLU A 159 -20.01 2.48 -3.77
CA GLU A 159 -21.04 3.52 -3.70
C GLU A 159 -22.18 3.23 -4.68
N ALA A 160 -21.86 2.87 -5.93
CA ALA A 160 -22.86 2.47 -6.92
C ALA A 160 -23.65 1.21 -6.52
N ALA A 161 -23.02 0.31 -5.76
CA ALA A 161 -23.64 -0.88 -5.18
C ALA A 161 -24.27 -0.64 -3.81
N GLN A 162 -24.23 0.59 -3.27
CA GLN A 162 -24.71 0.95 -1.93
C GLN A 162 -24.06 0.13 -0.80
N LEU A 163 -22.80 -0.24 -0.98
CA LEU A 163 -22.01 -0.98 0.00
C LEU A 163 -21.18 -0.03 0.87
N TYR A 164 -21.02 -0.37 2.15
CA TYR A 164 -20.08 0.35 3.02
C TYR A 164 -18.65 0.20 2.51
N HIS A 165 -17.91 1.30 2.45
CA HIS A 165 -16.53 1.32 1.98
C HIS A 165 -15.70 2.36 2.75
N THR A 166 -14.38 2.22 2.66
CA THR A 166 -13.43 3.26 3.08
C THR A 166 -13.16 4.22 1.92
N ASN A 167 -12.46 5.32 2.21
CA ASN A 167 -12.09 6.34 1.23
C ASN A 167 -10.56 6.41 1.11
N PRO A 168 -9.92 5.49 0.39
CA PRO A 168 -8.49 5.54 0.18
C PRO A 168 -8.10 6.80 -0.61
N GLU A 169 -7.13 7.53 -0.08
CA GLU A 169 -6.59 8.75 -0.67
C GLU A 169 -5.09 8.62 -0.91
N LEU A 170 -4.63 9.07 -2.07
CA LEU A 170 -3.23 8.97 -2.50
C LEU A 170 -2.43 10.17 -2.02
N TYR A 171 -1.29 9.92 -1.39
CA TYR A 171 -0.38 10.97 -0.93
C TYR A 171 1.08 10.67 -1.27
N TYR A 172 1.86 11.73 -1.46
CA TYR A 172 3.32 11.69 -1.39
C TYR A 172 3.76 12.06 0.03
N VAL A 173 4.77 11.36 0.55
CA VAL A 173 5.35 11.67 1.86
C VAL A 173 6.65 12.44 1.68
N PRO A 174 6.69 13.74 1.99
CA PRO A 174 7.94 14.49 2.01
C PRO A 174 8.93 13.86 3.00
N LYS A 175 10.23 13.86 2.65
CA LYS A 175 11.29 13.32 3.52
C LYS A 175 11.45 14.07 4.85
N GLN A 176 10.94 15.30 4.91
CA GLN A 176 10.98 16.16 6.08
C GLN A 176 9.59 16.74 6.31
N ASN A 177 9.28 17.10 7.56
CA ASN A 177 8.06 17.84 7.93
C ASN A 177 6.71 17.14 7.64
N ALA A 178 6.70 15.82 7.48
CA ALA A 178 5.45 15.05 7.31
C ALA A 178 4.72 14.75 8.64
N GLY A 179 5.26 15.15 9.79
CA GLY A 179 4.66 14.87 11.12
C GLY A 179 4.77 13.41 11.58
N LEU A 180 5.62 12.60 10.95
CA LEU A 180 5.76 11.16 11.25
C LEU A 180 6.64 10.83 12.47
N GLY A 181 7.41 11.79 12.97
CA GLY A 181 8.33 11.59 14.10
C GLY A 181 9.29 10.41 13.88
N LYS A 182 9.35 9.49 14.84
CA LYS A 182 10.19 8.28 14.79
C LYS A 182 9.87 7.33 13.62
N PHE A 183 8.72 7.49 12.99
CA PHE A 183 8.28 6.65 11.88
C PHE A 183 8.65 7.20 10.50
N SER A 184 9.46 8.27 10.42
CA SER A 184 9.75 8.95 9.15
C SER A 184 10.54 8.09 8.14
N GLU A 185 11.48 7.27 8.60
CA GLU A 185 12.39 6.49 7.75
C GLU A 185 11.68 5.57 6.73
N PRO A 186 10.70 4.72 7.13
CA PRO A 186 10.05 3.81 6.20
C PRO A 186 9.13 4.48 5.17
N PHE A 187 8.74 5.75 5.38
CA PHE A 187 7.75 6.44 4.55
C PHE A 187 8.31 7.62 3.76
N GLY A 188 9.40 8.25 4.20
CA GLY A 188 9.97 9.42 3.52
C GLY A 188 10.28 9.15 2.04
N GLY A 189 9.76 10.01 1.16
CA GLY A 189 9.91 9.86 -0.29
C GLY A 189 9.04 8.76 -0.91
N LYS A 190 8.10 8.16 -0.17
CA LYS A 190 7.20 7.13 -0.69
C LYS A 190 5.86 7.71 -1.11
N VAL A 191 5.19 6.97 -1.98
CA VAL A 191 3.75 7.14 -2.23
C VAL A 191 3.00 6.24 -1.25
N VAL A 192 2.00 6.81 -0.59
CA VAL A 192 1.18 6.12 0.40
C VAL A 192 -0.30 6.26 0.06
N MET A 193 -1.06 5.30 0.56
CA MET A 193 -2.51 5.35 0.62
C MET A 193 -2.91 5.60 2.08
N LEU A 194 -3.71 6.63 2.32
CA LEU A 194 -4.33 6.90 3.61
C LEU A 194 -5.81 6.52 3.53
N GLU A 195 -6.31 5.73 4.47
CA GLU A 195 -7.72 5.31 4.52
C GLU A 195 -8.20 5.26 5.97
N GLU A 196 -9.52 5.39 6.18
CA GLU A 196 -10.16 5.16 7.47
C GLU A 196 -9.98 3.70 7.92
N LYS A 197 -9.93 3.49 9.24
CA LYS A 197 -9.85 2.16 9.85
C LYS A 197 -10.98 1.97 10.86
N PHE A 198 -11.99 1.23 10.44
CA PHE A 198 -13.18 0.92 11.24
C PHE A 198 -12.97 -0.34 12.11
N THR A 199 -12.13 -0.23 13.13
CA THR A 199 -11.87 -1.33 14.09
C THR A 199 -12.21 -0.99 15.54
N VAL A 200 -12.61 0.24 15.81
CA VAL A 200 -12.98 0.72 17.14
C VAL A 200 -14.28 1.50 17.05
N LYS A 201 -15.10 1.43 18.10
CA LYS A 201 -16.44 2.04 18.12
C LYS A 201 -16.40 3.54 17.87
N GLU A 202 -15.34 4.21 18.32
CA GLU A 202 -15.15 5.64 18.12
C GLU A 202 -15.15 6.00 16.63
N SER A 203 -14.65 5.13 15.75
CA SER A 203 -14.64 5.33 14.29
C SER A 203 -16.02 5.22 13.63
N LEU A 204 -17.11 4.95 14.37
CA LEU A 204 -18.45 4.92 13.79
C LEU A 204 -18.89 6.32 13.35
N THR A 205 -19.25 6.45 12.07
CA THR A 205 -19.84 7.66 11.50
C THR A 205 -21.35 7.49 11.30
N LEU A 206 -22.04 8.58 10.96
CA LEU A 206 -23.46 8.54 10.58
C LEU A 206 -23.72 7.62 9.38
N ASP A 207 -22.70 7.36 8.55
CA ASP A 207 -22.81 6.48 7.39
C ASP A 207 -23.16 5.05 7.81
N PHE A 208 -22.80 4.61 9.02
CA PHE A 208 -23.13 3.28 9.54
C PHE A 208 -24.56 3.16 10.09
N GLY A 209 -25.40 4.19 9.91
CA GLY A 209 -26.79 4.18 10.36
C GLY A 209 -26.93 3.95 11.87
N ASN A 210 -27.64 2.88 12.25
CA ASN A 210 -27.92 2.55 13.66
C ASN A 210 -26.83 1.64 14.30
N ALA A 211 -25.66 1.49 13.69
CA ALA A 211 -24.61 0.67 14.25
C ALA A 211 -24.14 1.22 15.62
N THR A 212 -24.04 0.33 16.61
CA THR A 212 -23.62 0.70 17.98
C THR A 212 -22.24 0.16 18.34
N ASN A 213 -21.69 -0.74 17.53
CA ASN A 213 -20.41 -1.39 17.76
C ASN A 213 -19.77 -1.86 16.45
N LEU A 214 -18.45 -2.08 16.46
CA LEU A 214 -17.68 -2.68 15.38
C LEU A 214 -16.93 -3.90 15.92
N VAL A 215 -17.07 -5.04 15.23
CA VAL A 215 -16.37 -6.29 15.57
C VAL A 215 -15.65 -6.82 14.34
N ASN A 216 -14.53 -7.50 14.56
CA ASN A 216 -13.79 -8.13 13.46
C ASN A 216 -14.51 -9.40 12.98
N THR A 217 -14.05 -9.95 11.85
CA THR A 217 -14.63 -11.15 11.24
C THR A 217 -14.64 -12.35 12.18
N GLU A 218 -13.60 -12.53 12.99
CA GLU A 218 -13.50 -13.65 13.91
C GLU A 218 -14.57 -13.58 15.00
N THR A 219 -14.67 -12.45 15.70
CA THR A 219 -15.72 -12.20 16.71
C THR A 219 -17.11 -12.26 16.09
N PHE A 220 -17.29 -11.70 14.89
CA PHE A 220 -18.56 -11.78 14.16
C PHE A 220 -18.97 -13.25 13.93
N LEU A 221 -18.08 -14.08 13.39
CA LEU A 221 -18.38 -15.48 13.12
C LEU A 221 -18.63 -16.27 14.40
N GLN A 222 -17.83 -16.04 15.45
CA GLN A 222 -18.04 -16.65 16.77
C GLN A 222 -19.43 -16.31 17.33
N ASN A 223 -19.84 -15.05 17.27
CA ASN A 223 -21.17 -14.62 17.69
C ASN A 223 -22.28 -15.25 16.83
N ARG A 224 -22.11 -15.21 15.50
CA ARG A 224 -23.07 -15.77 14.54
C ARG A 224 -23.37 -17.25 14.79
N PHE A 225 -22.37 -18.02 15.18
CA PHE A 225 -22.50 -19.46 15.41
C PHE A 225 -22.74 -19.86 16.87
N SER A 226 -22.63 -18.94 17.84
CA SER A 226 -22.87 -19.22 19.26
C SER A 226 -24.32 -19.05 19.69
N SER A 227 -25.07 -18.15 19.05
CA SER A 227 -26.49 -17.92 19.35
C SER A 227 -27.29 -17.54 18.09
N PRO A 228 -28.56 -17.98 17.98
CA PRO A 228 -29.47 -17.52 16.94
C PRO A 228 -29.81 -16.01 17.03
N ASP A 229 -29.55 -15.35 18.15
CA ASP A 229 -29.78 -13.91 18.34
C ASP A 229 -28.90 -13.06 17.40
N TYR A 230 -27.76 -13.60 17.00
CA TYR A 230 -26.89 -12.98 16.01
C TYR A 230 -27.32 -13.41 14.61
N SER A 231 -28.05 -12.53 13.94
CA SER A 231 -28.45 -12.70 12.54
C SER A 231 -27.69 -11.73 11.64
N LEU A 232 -27.44 -12.14 10.40
CA LEU A 232 -26.81 -11.30 9.40
C LEU A 232 -27.89 -10.64 8.55
N ASN A 233 -27.80 -9.32 8.39
CA ASN A 233 -28.59 -8.61 7.39
C ASN A 233 -28.05 -8.95 6.00
N GLN A 234 -28.69 -9.91 5.33
CA GLN A 234 -28.24 -10.43 4.04
C GLN A 234 -28.22 -9.36 2.96
N LEU A 235 -29.17 -8.43 2.98
CA LEU A 235 -29.24 -7.33 2.00
C LEU A 235 -28.15 -6.28 2.21
N ALA A 236 -27.65 -6.13 3.44
CA ALA A 236 -26.52 -5.23 3.71
C ALA A 236 -25.15 -5.88 3.43
N PHE A 237 -25.10 -7.17 3.10
CA PHE A 237 -23.87 -7.94 2.91
C PHE A 237 -23.70 -8.48 1.47
N ALA A 238 -24.76 -8.41 0.64
CA ALA A 238 -24.82 -9.01 -0.71
C ALA A 238 -24.66 -7.98 -1.83
#